data_AF-A0A9X0CLZ9-F1
#
_entry.id   AF-A0A9X0CLZ9-F1
#
_cell.length_a   1.000
_cell.length_b   1.000
_cell.length_c   1.000
_cell.angle_alpha   90.00
_cell.angle_beta   90.00
_cell.angle_gamma   90.00
#
_symmetry.space_group_name_H-M   'P 1'
#
loop_
_entity.id
_entity.type
_entity.pdbx_description
1 polymer ?
#
loop_
_entity_poly.entity_id
_entity_poly.type
_entity_poly.pdbx_seq_one_letter_code
_entity_poly.pdbx_strand_id
1 'polypeptide(L)'
;MCRSSNLRQVLNLCKEWFAVHSTQKNMAATWLQDIAYLFHAVKALQLAAKQIERQNPIFGHFYMTQAEKYNKYYQVLLKTWRLDDAESVALGTAAKTYVLYQSVLSQEDPRYLSIAMLPCTMLWRHMARELIGKVEKTSLYIDWFKENLNEDPDYQGSLERFVDKHFTPDELKKANSIFCEGMLNELNFFREACGEDLLTLDAVCGKL
;
A
#
# COMPACT_ATOMS: atom_id res chain seq x y z
N MET A 1 15.00 -7.32 -2.35
CA MET A 1 14.00 -8.05 -1.54
C MET A 1 12.88 -8.73 -2.37
N CYS A 2 12.34 -8.09 -3.42
CA CYS A 2 11.13 -8.53 -4.14
C CYS A 2 11.26 -9.69 -5.16
N ARG A 3 12.26 -10.57 -5.01
CA ARG A 3 12.51 -11.67 -5.98
C ARG A 3 12.18 -13.07 -5.45
N SER A 4 11.73 -13.24 -4.21
CA SER A 4 11.31 -14.56 -3.71
C SER A 4 10.07 -15.08 -4.47
N SER A 5 9.99 -16.40 -4.66
CA SER A 5 8.91 -17.06 -5.42
C SER A 5 7.53 -16.80 -4.81
N ASN A 6 7.45 -16.79 -3.49
CA ASN A 6 6.20 -16.64 -2.74
C ASN A 6 5.66 -15.21 -2.84
N LEU A 7 6.52 -14.18 -2.81
CA LEU A 7 6.10 -12.78 -3.02
C LEU A 7 5.60 -12.54 -4.44
N ARG A 8 6.22 -13.20 -5.43
CA ARG A 8 5.70 -13.21 -6.81
C ARG A 8 4.33 -13.87 -6.91
N GLN A 9 4.07 -14.91 -6.13
CA GLN A 9 2.77 -15.57 -6.09
C GLN A 9 1.69 -14.63 -5.55
N VAL A 10 1.93 -13.93 -4.43
CA VAL A 10 0.94 -12.96 -3.89
C VAL A 10 0.72 -11.79 -4.85
N LEU A 11 1.80 -11.27 -5.45
CA LEU A 11 1.68 -10.23 -6.50
C LEU A 11 0.85 -10.73 -7.69
N ASN A 12 1.04 -11.98 -8.12
CA ASN A 12 0.25 -12.55 -9.23
C ASN A 12 -1.22 -12.75 -8.83
N LEU A 13 -1.50 -13.17 -7.59
CA LEU A 13 -2.88 -13.26 -7.09
C LEU A 13 -3.56 -11.88 -7.10
N CYS A 14 -2.90 -10.83 -6.62
CA CYS A 14 -3.44 -9.47 -6.71
C CYS A 14 -3.70 -9.05 -8.16
N LYS A 15 -2.80 -9.40 -9.09
CA LYS A 15 -2.96 -9.09 -10.51
C LYS A 15 -4.12 -9.81 -11.17
N GLU A 16 -4.16 -11.12 -11.06
CA GLU A 16 -5.21 -11.96 -11.65
C GLU A 16 -6.57 -11.52 -11.13
N TRP A 17 -6.64 -11.25 -9.83
CA TRP A 17 -7.84 -10.76 -9.20
C TRP A 17 -8.28 -9.40 -9.77
N PHE A 18 -7.37 -8.42 -9.85
CA PHE A 18 -7.72 -7.06 -10.30
C PHE A 18 -8.09 -7.03 -11.77
N ALA A 19 -7.44 -7.83 -12.62
CA ALA A 19 -7.76 -7.94 -14.03
C ALA A 19 -9.20 -8.43 -14.30
N VAL A 20 -9.78 -9.21 -13.39
CA VAL A 20 -11.12 -9.78 -13.53
C VAL A 20 -12.20 -8.88 -12.90
N HIS A 21 -11.89 -8.16 -11.82
CA HIS A 21 -12.90 -7.51 -10.97
C HIS A 21 -12.88 -5.97 -10.98
N SER A 22 -12.01 -5.33 -11.77
CA SER A 22 -11.83 -3.86 -11.84
C SER A 22 -12.94 -3.12 -12.61
N THR A 23 -14.19 -3.31 -12.19
CA THR A 23 -15.31 -2.48 -12.69
C THR A 23 -15.21 -1.05 -12.14
N GLN A 24 -15.80 -0.08 -12.83
CA GLN A 24 -15.84 1.32 -12.37
C GLN A 24 -16.46 1.45 -10.96
N LYS A 25 -17.43 0.61 -10.60
CA LYS A 25 -18.08 0.63 -9.29
C LYS A 25 -17.12 0.16 -8.19
N ASN A 26 -16.38 -0.92 -8.44
CA ASN A 26 -15.47 -1.49 -7.45
C ASN A 26 -14.25 -0.57 -7.24
N MET A 27 -13.79 0.08 -8.31
CA MET A 27 -12.72 1.09 -8.24
C MET A 27 -13.12 2.29 -7.37
N ALA A 28 -14.36 2.78 -7.49
CA ALA A 28 -14.86 3.86 -6.64
C ALA A 28 -14.91 3.46 -5.15
N ALA A 29 -15.36 2.24 -4.85
CA ALA A 29 -15.40 1.73 -3.47
C ALA A 29 -14.00 1.61 -2.87
N THR A 30 -13.04 1.08 -3.64
CA THR A 30 -11.62 1.03 -3.25
C THR A 30 -11.07 2.42 -2.95
N TRP A 31 -11.31 3.41 -3.82
CA TRP A 31 -10.77 4.75 -3.62
C TRP A 31 -11.37 5.49 -2.44
N LEU A 32 -12.67 5.31 -2.15
CA LEU A 32 -13.25 5.86 -0.91
C LEU A 32 -12.55 5.29 0.32
N GLN A 33 -12.34 3.97 0.36
CA GLN A 33 -11.59 3.34 1.45
C GLN A 33 -10.14 3.84 1.50
N ASP A 34 -9.51 4.09 0.35
CA ASP A 34 -8.12 4.56 0.27
C ASP A 34 -7.95 5.96 0.89
N ILE A 35 -8.94 6.85 0.73
CA ILE A 35 -8.95 8.16 1.39
C ILE A 35 -8.88 8.01 2.91
N ALA A 36 -9.68 7.11 3.47
CA ALA A 36 -9.67 6.82 4.90
C ALA A 36 -8.34 6.15 5.32
N TYR A 37 -7.84 5.19 4.54
CA TYR A 37 -6.54 4.56 4.77
C TYR A 37 -5.40 5.58 4.80
N LEU A 38 -5.32 6.50 3.83
CA LEU A 38 -4.26 7.50 3.73
C LEU A 38 -4.19 8.39 4.98
N PHE A 39 -5.34 8.79 5.54
CA PHE A 39 -5.40 9.53 6.79
C PHE A 39 -4.72 8.77 7.94
N HIS A 40 -4.97 7.46 8.05
CA HIS A 40 -4.34 6.63 9.06
C HIS A 40 -2.87 6.33 8.75
N ALA A 41 -2.49 6.15 7.48
CA ALA A 41 -1.11 5.96 7.06
C ALA A 41 -0.24 7.18 7.40
N VAL A 42 -0.76 8.40 7.23
CA VAL A 42 -0.07 9.64 7.66
C VAL A 42 0.22 9.61 9.17
N LYS A 43 -0.78 9.23 9.98
CA LYS A 43 -0.60 9.12 11.44
C LYS A 43 0.40 8.04 11.82
N ALA A 44 0.35 6.88 11.15
CA ALA A 44 1.27 5.76 11.37
C ALA A 44 2.73 6.18 11.06
N LEU A 45 2.94 6.89 9.96
CA LEU A 45 4.26 7.42 9.57
C LEU A 45 4.78 8.45 10.59
N GLN A 46 3.96 9.41 11.00
CA GLN A 46 4.33 10.41 12.00
C GLN A 46 4.69 9.77 13.35
N LEU A 47 3.92 8.76 13.76
CA LEU A 47 4.18 8.01 14.98
C LEU A 47 5.50 7.25 14.90
N ALA A 48 5.71 6.49 13.82
CA ALA A 48 6.96 5.76 13.61
C ALA A 48 8.17 6.70 13.57
N ALA A 49 8.03 7.86 12.93
CA ALA A 49 9.07 8.87 12.91
C ALA A 49 9.45 9.28 14.33
N LYS A 50 8.46 9.67 15.14
CA LYS A 50 8.67 10.07 16.54
C LYS A 50 9.33 8.96 17.38
N GLN A 51 8.92 7.71 17.19
CA GLN A 51 9.45 6.58 17.97
C GLN A 51 10.90 6.28 17.62
N ILE A 52 11.25 6.32 16.33
CA ILE A 52 12.58 5.90 15.87
C ILE A 52 13.61 7.02 15.81
N GLU A 53 13.19 8.30 15.75
CA GLU A 53 14.07 9.46 15.53
C GLU A 53 15.33 9.45 16.41
N ARG A 54 15.18 9.14 17.71
CA ARG A 54 16.32 9.13 18.64
C ARG A 54 17.33 8.01 18.37
N GLN A 55 16.86 6.86 17.90
CA GLN A 55 17.68 5.67 17.67
C GLN A 55 18.23 5.64 16.24
N ASN A 56 17.44 6.13 15.27
CA ASN A 56 17.77 6.17 13.87
C ASN A 56 17.13 7.39 13.18
N PRO A 57 17.78 8.57 13.25
CA PRO A 57 17.27 9.81 12.66
C PRO A 57 17.01 9.72 11.15
N ILE A 58 17.75 8.86 10.43
CA ILE A 58 17.57 8.66 9.00
C ILE A 58 16.17 8.09 8.71
N PHE A 59 15.73 7.12 9.51
CA PHE A 59 14.38 6.56 9.40
C PHE A 59 13.33 7.57 9.82
N GLY A 60 13.57 8.31 10.91
CA GLY A 60 12.62 9.31 11.38
C GLY A 60 12.38 10.43 10.37
N HIS A 61 13.44 11.00 9.80
CA HIS A 61 13.35 11.98 8.72
C HIS A 61 12.66 11.41 7.46
N PHE A 62 12.99 10.17 7.09
CA PHE A 62 12.36 9.51 5.95
C PHE A 62 10.85 9.35 6.16
N TYR A 63 10.40 8.91 7.34
CA TYR A 63 8.98 8.74 7.64
C TYR A 63 8.22 10.06 7.67
N MET A 64 8.80 11.14 8.22
CA MET A 64 8.19 12.47 8.13
C MET A 64 8.04 12.93 6.68
N THR A 65 9.06 12.70 5.85
CA THR A 65 8.98 13.02 4.42
C THR A 65 7.89 12.22 3.70
N GLN A 66 7.71 10.93 4.02
CA GLN A 66 6.60 10.14 3.47
C GLN A 66 5.25 10.64 3.99
N ALA A 67 5.14 11.00 5.28
CA ALA A 67 3.90 11.50 5.87
C ALA A 67 3.43 12.78 5.15
N GLU A 68 4.35 13.70 4.83
CA GLU A 68 4.02 14.91 4.07
C GLU A 68 3.53 14.59 2.66
N LYS A 69 4.16 13.63 1.97
CA LYS A 69 3.73 13.20 0.62
C LYS A 69 2.33 12.60 0.66
N TYR A 70 2.09 11.69 1.61
CA TYR A 70 0.79 11.04 1.78
C TYR A 70 -0.28 12.05 2.18
N ASN A 71 0.03 12.99 3.07
CA ASN A 71 -0.91 14.03 3.45
C ASN A 71 -1.25 14.94 2.26
N LYS A 72 -0.27 15.35 1.45
CA LYS A 72 -0.53 16.12 0.22
C LYS A 72 -1.47 15.37 -0.73
N TYR A 73 -1.23 14.07 -0.94
CA TYR A 73 -2.07 13.25 -1.80
C TYR A 73 -3.49 13.08 -1.23
N TYR A 74 -3.61 12.80 0.06
CA TYR A 74 -4.87 12.74 0.79
C TYR A 74 -5.71 14.01 0.62
N GLN A 75 -5.10 15.20 0.77
CA GLN A 75 -5.79 16.48 0.58
C GLN A 75 -6.29 16.67 -0.86
N VAL A 76 -5.53 16.21 -1.86
CA VAL A 76 -5.99 16.21 -3.26
C VAL A 76 -7.22 15.31 -3.42
N LEU A 77 -7.20 14.10 -2.84
CA LEU A 77 -8.34 13.19 -2.95
C LEU A 77 -9.59 13.69 -2.25
N LEU A 78 -9.49 14.30 -1.06
CA LEU A 78 -10.65 14.94 -0.39
C LEU A 78 -11.33 15.94 -1.32
N LYS A 79 -10.54 16.81 -1.96
CA LYS A 79 -11.05 17.81 -2.90
C LYS A 79 -11.69 17.17 -4.14
N THR A 80 -11.03 16.17 -4.71
CA THR A 80 -11.55 15.44 -5.89
C THR A 80 -12.87 14.75 -5.60
N TRP A 81 -12.99 14.15 -4.40
CA TRP A 81 -14.17 13.40 -3.97
C TRP A 81 -15.22 14.25 -3.24
N ARG A 82 -14.95 15.55 -3.06
CA ARG A 82 -15.82 16.51 -2.36
C ARG A 82 -16.20 16.03 -0.95
N LEU A 83 -15.21 15.50 -0.25
CA LEU A 83 -15.33 15.08 1.15
C LEU A 83 -14.74 16.14 2.06
N ASP A 84 -15.38 16.39 3.20
CA ASP A 84 -14.91 17.36 4.19
C ASP A 84 -13.69 16.81 4.95
N ASP A 85 -13.70 15.52 5.30
CA ASP A 85 -12.60 14.82 5.96
C ASP A 85 -12.68 13.29 5.79
N ALA A 86 -11.70 12.58 6.34
CA ALA A 86 -11.67 11.11 6.38
C ALA A 86 -12.71 10.50 7.31
N GLU A 87 -13.20 11.22 8.33
CA GLU A 87 -14.21 10.72 9.27
C GLU A 87 -15.56 10.53 8.58
N SER A 88 -15.76 11.23 7.47
CA SER A 88 -16.87 11.06 6.54
C SER A 88 -16.89 9.69 5.83
N VAL A 89 -15.82 8.90 5.94
CA VAL A 89 -15.72 7.56 5.35
C VAL A 89 -15.51 6.50 6.43
N ALA A 90 -16.52 5.64 6.63
CA ALA A 90 -16.39 4.50 7.52
C ALA A 90 -15.44 3.44 6.91
N LEU A 91 -14.40 3.08 7.65
CA LEU A 91 -13.49 2.00 7.26
C LEU A 91 -14.21 0.64 7.25
N GLY A 92 -14.03 -0.08 6.14
CA GLY A 92 -14.34 -1.50 6.01
C GLY A 92 -13.44 -2.37 6.89
N THR A 93 -13.72 -3.66 6.92
CA THR A 93 -13.00 -4.64 7.76
C THR A 93 -11.57 -4.82 7.27
N ALA A 94 -11.35 -4.88 5.96
CA ALA A 94 -10.02 -5.01 5.39
C ALA A 94 -9.18 -3.75 5.66
N ALA A 95 -9.77 -2.57 5.43
CA ALA A 95 -9.10 -1.31 5.70
C ALA A 95 -8.76 -1.14 7.20
N LYS A 96 -9.67 -1.50 8.11
CA LYS A 96 -9.41 -1.52 9.58
C LYS A 96 -8.24 -2.43 9.95
N THR A 97 -8.20 -3.63 9.37
CA THR A 97 -7.12 -4.59 9.62
C THR A 97 -5.79 -4.02 9.15
N TYR A 98 -5.77 -3.40 7.97
CA TYR A 98 -4.55 -2.84 7.39
C TYR A 98 -4.02 -1.65 8.20
N VAL A 99 -4.88 -0.70 8.58
CA VAL A 99 -4.45 0.46 9.37
C VAL A 99 -3.98 0.05 10.78
N LEU A 100 -4.62 -0.97 11.38
CA LEU A 100 -4.19 -1.50 12.68
C LEU A 100 -2.81 -2.15 12.57
N TYR A 101 -2.60 -2.99 11.55
CA TYR A 101 -1.32 -3.63 11.27
C TYR A 101 -0.18 -2.59 11.17
N GLN A 102 -0.37 -1.54 10.38
CA GLN A 102 0.61 -0.46 10.27
C GLN A 102 0.79 0.31 11.58
N SER A 103 -0.29 0.58 12.31
CA SER A 103 -0.24 1.30 13.58
C SER A 103 0.52 0.54 14.67
N VAL A 104 0.38 -0.79 14.72
CA VAL A 104 1.14 -1.66 15.63
C VAL A 104 2.63 -1.60 15.27
N LEU A 105 2.99 -1.76 14.00
CA LEU A 105 4.39 -1.65 13.56
C LEU A 105 4.98 -0.27 13.86
N SER A 106 4.23 0.81 13.67
CA SER A 106 4.68 2.16 14.01
C SER A 106 5.07 2.34 15.48
N GLN A 107 4.52 1.52 16.38
CA GLN A 107 4.75 1.60 17.82
C GLN A 107 5.82 0.61 18.28
N GLU A 108 5.67 -0.64 17.87
CA GLU A 108 6.46 -1.75 18.40
C GLU A 108 7.74 -2.00 17.61
N ASP A 109 7.70 -1.77 16.29
CA ASP A 109 8.85 -1.98 15.43
C ASP A 109 8.89 -0.99 14.26
N PRO A 110 9.08 0.31 14.57
CA PRO A 110 8.89 1.39 13.60
C PRO A 110 9.84 1.26 12.41
N ARG A 111 10.98 0.57 12.56
CA ARG A 111 11.93 0.32 11.47
C ARG A 111 11.28 -0.46 10.34
N TYR A 112 10.42 -1.43 10.63
CA TYR A 112 9.81 -2.27 9.61
C TYR A 112 8.52 -1.69 9.03
N LEU A 113 8.06 -0.51 9.48
CA LEU A 113 6.93 0.18 8.83
C LEU A 113 7.23 0.44 7.34
N SER A 114 8.47 0.80 6.99
CA SER A 114 8.85 0.96 5.57
C SER A 114 8.68 -0.31 4.76
N ILE A 115 8.84 -1.49 5.37
CA ILE A 115 8.60 -2.78 4.72
C ILE A 115 7.10 -3.02 4.53
N ALA A 116 6.32 -2.78 5.58
CA ALA A 116 4.86 -2.92 5.55
C ALA A 116 4.17 -2.00 4.54
N MET A 117 4.78 -0.86 4.23
CA MET A 117 4.29 0.09 3.23
C MET A 117 4.82 -0.15 1.81
N LEU A 118 5.80 -1.03 1.60
CA LEU A 118 6.27 -1.33 0.23
C LEU A 118 5.14 -1.86 -0.67
N PRO A 119 4.27 -2.79 -0.23
CA PRO A 119 3.18 -3.33 -1.04
C PRO A 119 2.36 -2.27 -1.80
N CYS A 120 1.85 -1.23 -1.13
CA CYS A 120 1.05 -0.19 -1.81
C CYS A 120 1.87 0.50 -2.92
N THR A 121 3.09 0.94 -2.61
CA THR A 121 3.92 1.69 -3.56
C THR A 121 4.36 0.84 -4.76
N MET A 122 4.45 -0.47 -4.60
CA MET A 122 4.83 -1.40 -5.67
C MET A 122 3.63 -1.84 -6.49
N LEU A 123 2.56 -2.27 -5.82
CA LEU A 123 1.41 -2.91 -6.45
C LEU A 123 0.66 -1.92 -7.35
N TRP A 124 0.48 -0.68 -6.90
CA TRP A 124 -0.27 0.34 -7.66
C TRP A 124 0.42 0.69 -8.99
N ARG A 125 1.74 0.91 -8.96
CA ARG A 125 2.55 1.10 -10.19
C ARG A 125 2.53 -0.13 -11.08
N HIS A 126 2.63 -1.32 -10.49
CA HIS A 126 2.61 -2.56 -11.25
C HIS A 126 1.27 -2.78 -11.95
N MET A 127 0.15 -2.57 -11.25
CA MET A 127 -1.20 -2.64 -11.83
C MET A 127 -1.37 -1.59 -12.93
N ALA A 128 -0.89 -0.37 -12.73
CA ALA A 128 -0.98 0.68 -13.73
C ALA A 128 -0.32 0.27 -15.05
N ARG A 129 0.91 -0.26 -14.97
CA ARG A 129 1.67 -0.73 -16.15
C ARG A 129 0.99 -1.87 -16.89
N GLU A 130 0.47 -2.86 -16.18
CA GLU A 130 -0.08 -4.08 -16.80
C GLU A 130 -1.49 -3.89 -17.37
N LEU A 131 -2.25 -2.93 -16.82
CA LEU A 131 -3.68 -2.78 -17.12
C LEU A 131 -4.01 -1.56 -17.97
N ILE A 132 -3.14 -0.55 -18.08
CA ILE A 132 -3.44 0.67 -18.84
C ILE A 132 -3.85 0.38 -20.29
N GLY A 133 -3.25 -0.64 -20.93
CA GLY A 133 -3.62 -1.06 -22.29
C GLY A 133 -4.98 -1.76 -22.41
N LYS A 134 -5.59 -2.15 -21.29
CA LYS A 134 -6.91 -2.82 -21.20
C LYS A 134 -8.02 -1.86 -20.74
N VAL A 135 -7.67 -0.67 -20.27
CA VAL A 135 -8.63 0.32 -19.78
C VAL A 135 -9.14 1.15 -20.95
N GLU A 136 -10.47 1.32 -21.05
CA GLU A 136 -11.06 2.19 -22.05
C GLU A 136 -10.59 3.64 -21.86
N LYS A 137 -10.26 4.33 -22.95
CA LYS A 137 -9.77 5.73 -22.90
C LYS A 137 -10.79 6.70 -22.31
N THR A 138 -12.07 6.34 -22.34
CA THR A 138 -13.21 7.08 -21.76
C THR A 138 -13.44 6.78 -20.29
N SER A 139 -12.67 5.85 -19.70
CA SER A 139 -12.77 5.54 -18.28
C SER A 139 -12.45 6.76 -17.44
N LEU A 140 -13.29 7.04 -16.43
CA LEU A 140 -13.05 8.09 -15.43
C LEU A 140 -11.74 7.90 -14.65
N TYR A 141 -11.15 6.71 -14.75
CA TYR A 141 -9.96 6.29 -14.02
C TYR A 141 -8.67 6.37 -14.85
N ILE A 142 -8.76 6.74 -16.14
CA ILE A 142 -7.61 6.70 -17.05
C ILE A 142 -6.44 7.59 -16.59
N ASP A 143 -6.73 8.71 -15.94
CA ASP A 143 -5.69 9.63 -15.46
C ASP A 143 -4.95 9.06 -14.26
N TRP A 144 -5.62 8.33 -13.37
CA TRP A 144 -4.94 7.58 -12.30
C TRP A 144 -3.96 6.55 -12.86
N PHE A 145 -4.33 5.85 -13.94
CA PHE A 145 -3.42 4.91 -14.61
C PHE A 145 -2.19 5.63 -15.16
N LYS A 146 -2.36 6.80 -15.77
CA LYS A 146 -1.24 7.61 -16.27
C LYS A 146 -0.35 8.13 -15.14
N GLU A 147 -0.93 8.60 -14.04
CA GLU A 147 -0.20 9.11 -12.88
C GLU A 147 0.62 8.02 -12.16
N ASN A 148 0.11 6.79 -12.14
CA ASN A 148 0.80 5.64 -11.54
C ASN A 148 1.69 4.89 -12.55
N LEU A 149 1.62 5.21 -13.84
CA LEU A 149 2.50 4.64 -14.84
C LEU A 149 3.89 5.27 -14.71
N ASN A 150 4.90 4.41 -14.63
CA ASN A 150 6.27 4.80 -14.95
C ASN A 150 6.71 4.03 -16.18
N GLU A 151 7.14 4.75 -17.22
CA GLU A 151 7.57 4.15 -18.49
C GLU A 151 8.90 3.40 -18.37
N ASP A 152 9.70 3.71 -17.34
CA ASP A 152 10.93 3.00 -17.04
C ASP A 152 10.60 1.69 -16.27
N PRO A 153 10.83 0.51 -16.89
CA PRO A 153 10.55 -0.78 -16.26
C PRO A 153 11.42 -1.07 -15.02
N ASP A 154 12.57 -0.38 -14.92
CA ASP A 154 13.52 -0.49 -13.81
C ASP A 154 13.34 0.63 -12.76
N TYR A 155 12.31 1.47 -12.91
CA TYR A 155 12.04 2.55 -11.98
C TYR A 155 11.77 2.03 -10.57
N GLN A 156 12.59 2.50 -9.63
CA GLN A 156 12.35 2.36 -8.19
C GLN A 156 11.80 3.67 -7.60
N GLY A 157 10.82 3.55 -6.71
CA GLY A 157 10.30 4.65 -5.91
C GLY A 157 11.25 4.98 -4.75
N SER A 158 10.98 6.09 -4.06
CA SER A 158 11.83 6.50 -2.91
C SER A 158 11.81 5.48 -1.78
N LEU A 159 10.70 4.76 -1.57
CA LEU A 159 10.57 3.76 -0.52
C LEU A 159 11.36 2.49 -0.82
N GLU A 160 11.31 1.99 -2.06
CA GLU A 160 12.09 0.83 -2.49
C GLU A 160 13.58 1.08 -2.35
N ARG A 161 14.07 2.22 -2.87
CA ARG A 161 15.48 2.59 -2.71
C ARG A 161 15.90 2.73 -1.25
N PHE A 162 15.00 3.25 -0.41
CA PHE A 162 15.27 3.38 1.01
C PHE A 162 15.41 2.01 1.68
N VAL A 163 14.48 1.09 1.41
CA VAL A 163 14.54 -0.27 1.94
C VAL A 163 15.79 -1.01 1.45
N ASP A 164 16.06 -1.01 0.15
CA ASP A 164 17.23 -1.70 -0.43
C ASP A 164 18.55 -1.20 0.16
N LYS A 165 18.62 0.09 0.52
CA LYS A 165 19.81 0.70 1.12
C LYS A 165 19.97 0.39 2.61
N HIS A 166 18.87 0.23 3.34
CA HIS A 166 18.89 0.28 4.81
C HIS A 166 18.53 -1.03 5.52
N PHE A 167 18.17 -2.09 4.79
CA PHE A 167 17.93 -3.42 5.33
C PHE A 167 19.02 -4.41 4.92
N THR A 168 19.48 -5.20 5.88
CA THR A 168 20.50 -6.23 5.69
C THR A 168 19.87 -7.59 5.34
N PRO A 169 20.64 -8.54 4.77
CA PRO A 169 20.17 -9.90 4.49
C PRO A 169 19.55 -10.61 5.70
N ASP A 170 20.09 -10.42 6.91
CA ASP A 170 19.59 -11.08 8.12
C ASP A 170 18.21 -10.55 8.55
N GLU A 171 17.97 -9.26 8.31
CA GLU A 171 16.67 -8.62 8.56
C GLU A 171 15.60 -9.08 7.55
N LEU A 172 15.99 -9.68 6.40
CA LEU A 172 15.06 -10.06 5.35
C LEU A 172 14.10 -11.17 5.76
N LYS A 173 14.46 -12.06 6.70
CA LYS A 173 13.53 -13.12 7.13
C LYS A 173 12.28 -12.52 7.78
N LYS A 174 12.48 -11.60 8.73
CA LYS A 174 11.38 -10.86 9.37
C LYS A 174 10.69 -9.94 8.37
N ALA A 175 11.46 -9.24 7.55
CA ALA A 175 10.92 -8.32 6.56
C ALA A 175 10.04 -9.05 5.51
N ASN A 176 10.33 -10.30 5.13
CA ASN A 176 9.49 -11.06 4.21
C ASN A 176 8.10 -11.36 4.77
N SER A 177 8.01 -11.69 6.06
CA SER A 177 6.72 -11.95 6.72
C SER A 177 5.87 -10.67 6.75
N ILE A 178 6.49 -9.56 7.15
CA ILE A 178 5.87 -8.22 7.20
C ILE A 178 5.43 -7.77 5.79
N PHE A 179 6.28 -7.95 4.78
CA PHE A 179 5.91 -7.62 3.41
C PHE A 179 4.74 -8.49 2.93
N CYS A 180 4.72 -9.80 3.24
CA CYS A 180 3.62 -10.67 2.83
C CYS A 180 2.30 -10.30 3.50
N GLU A 181 2.31 -10.00 4.79
CA GLU A 181 1.12 -9.51 5.48
C GLU A 181 0.64 -8.17 4.90
N GLY A 182 1.55 -7.26 4.54
CA GLY A 182 1.17 -6.04 3.81
C GLY A 182 0.54 -6.34 2.45
N MET A 183 1.07 -7.29 1.69
CA MET A 183 0.47 -7.73 0.41
C MET A 183 -0.90 -8.41 0.59
N LEU A 184 -1.09 -9.20 1.64
CA LEU A 184 -2.39 -9.77 1.99
C LEU A 184 -3.39 -8.66 2.29
N ASN A 185 -2.98 -7.64 3.05
CA ASN A 185 -3.85 -6.52 3.35
C ASN A 185 -4.27 -5.77 2.07
N GLU A 186 -3.35 -5.53 1.12
CA GLU A 186 -3.72 -4.99 -0.21
C GLU A 186 -4.74 -5.88 -0.93
N LEU A 187 -4.51 -7.20 -0.97
CA LEU A 187 -5.43 -8.14 -1.63
C LEU A 187 -6.82 -8.10 -0.99
N ASN A 188 -6.89 -8.14 0.34
CA ASN A 188 -8.14 -8.07 1.08
C ASN A 188 -8.84 -6.71 0.91
N PHE A 189 -8.09 -5.63 0.78
CA PHE A 189 -8.62 -4.31 0.49
C PHE A 189 -9.41 -4.31 -0.82
N PHE A 190 -8.85 -4.91 -1.87
CA PHE A 190 -9.54 -5.05 -3.14
C PHE A 190 -10.71 -6.03 -3.07
N ARG A 191 -10.53 -7.19 -2.44
CA ARG A 191 -11.58 -8.21 -2.27
C ARG A 191 -12.82 -7.65 -1.59
N GLU A 192 -12.64 -6.90 -0.51
CA GLU A 192 -13.75 -6.27 0.21
C GLU A 192 -14.51 -5.26 -0.68
N ALA A 193 -13.79 -4.46 -1.47
CA ALA A 193 -14.41 -3.51 -2.39
C ALA A 193 -15.27 -4.17 -3.48
N CYS A 194 -15.03 -5.45 -3.78
CA CYS A 194 -15.84 -6.27 -4.69
C CYS A 194 -16.88 -7.15 -3.99
N GLY A 195 -16.98 -7.11 -2.66
CA GLY A 195 -17.89 -7.96 -1.90
C GLY A 195 -17.45 -9.42 -1.79
N GLU A 196 -16.14 -9.69 -1.87
CA GLU A 196 -15.56 -11.02 -1.69
C GLU A 196 -15.06 -11.24 -0.26
N ASP A 197 -15.05 -12.51 0.16
CA ASP A 197 -14.56 -12.91 1.49
C ASP A 197 -13.07 -12.58 1.67
N LEU A 198 -12.70 -12.16 2.89
CA LEU A 198 -11.31 -11.88 3.23
C LEU A 198 -10.49 -13.16 3.37
N LEU A 199 -9.24 -13.13 2.92
CA LEU A 199 -8.28 -14.22 3.08
C LEU A 199 -7.51 -14.09 4.39
N THR A 200 -6.99 -15.22 4.87
CA THR A 200 -6.16 -15.28 6.07
C THR A 200 -4.67 -15.29 5.73
N LEU A 201 -3.83 -14.97 6.71
CA LEU A 201 -2.38 -15.03 6.57
C LEU A 201 -1.89 -16.43 6.19
N ASP A 202 -2.42 -17.48 6.81
CA ASP A 202 -2.02 -18.85 6.47
C ASP A 202 -2.37 -19.24 5.05
N ALA A 203 -3.52 -18.78 4.53
CA ALA A 203 -3.96 -19.09 3.16
C ALA A 203 -3.03 -18.49 2.09
N VAL A 204 -2.39 -17.35 2.38
CA VAL A 204 -1.58 -16.60 1.40
C VAL A 204 -0.08 -16.70 1.68
N CYS A 205 0.30 -16.64 2.95
CA CYS A 205 1.68 -16.53 3.43
C CYS A 205 2.17 -17.78 4.18
N GLY A 206 1.32 -18.79 4.46
CA GLY A 206 1.66 -19.95 5.31
C GLY A 206 2.78 -20.88 4.81
N LYS A 207 3.42 -20.57 3.67
CA LYS A 207 4.56 -21.30 3.09
C LYS A 207 5.84 -20.46 3.01
N LEU A 208 5.88 -19.28 3.62
CA LEU A 208 7.03 -18.36 3.64
C LEU A 208 8.06 -18.69 4.73
#